data_AF-A0A971GPR2-F1
#
_entry.id   AF-A0A971GPR2-F1
#
_cell.length_a   1.000
_cell.length_b   1.000
_cell.length_c   1.000
_cell.angle_alpha   90.00
_cell.angle_beta   90.00
_cell.angle_gamma   90.00
#
_symmetry.space_group_name_H-M   'P 1'
#
loop_
_entity.id
_entity.type
_entity.pdbx_description
1 polymer ?
#
loop_
_entity_poly.entity_id
_entity_poly.type
_entity_poly.pdbx_seq_one_letter_code
_entity_poly.pdbx_strand_id
1 'polypeptide(L)'
;TKIFVVHGEEQSAEHFARHLIKEFGYSAYAPHWGEIIDLDTMHSEYASYGQAVEDRFVPVDKQIESLTSTINILMEKYSKAKKENRLSSIKRLQDDINDAKEMLSMIIDEL
;
A
#
# COMPACT_ATOMS: atom_id res chain seq x y z
N THR A 1 19.06 23.28 -14.82
CA THR A 1 17.67 23.01 -14.41
C THR A 1 17.59 21.66 -13.77
N LYS A 2 16.96 21.55 -12.59
CA LYS A 2 16.69 20.28 -11.94
C LYS A 2 15.24 19.87 -12.24
N ILE A 3 15.04 18.59 -12.56
CA ILE A 3 13.75 18.05 -12.99
C ILE A 3 13.30 17.03 -11.96
N PHE A 4 12.13 17.23 -11.36
CA PHE A 4 11.51 16.23 -10.51
C PHE A 4 10.50 15.43 -11.34
N VAL A 5 10.63 14.11 -11.32
CA VAL A 5 9.72 13.19 -11.99
C VAL A 5 8.80 12.61 -10.93
N VAL A 6 7.52 12.98 -10.97
CA VAL A 6 6.50 12.50 -10.03
C VAL A 6 5.45 11.72 -10.82
N HIS A 7 5.22 10.48 -10.43
CA HIS A 7 4.23 9.58 -11.04
C HIS A 7 3.57 8.71 -9.95
N GLY A 8 2.37 8.21 -10.23
CA GLY A 8 1.64 7.35 -9.29
C GLY A 8 2.22 5.94 -9.12
N GLU A 9 3.15 5.56 -10.00
CA GLU A 9 3.90 4.32 -9.95
C GLU A 9 5.41 4.65 -9.85
N GLU A 10 6.03 4.25 -8.74
CA GLU A 10 7.39 4.64 -8.35
C GLU A 10 8.45 4.13 -9.33
N GLN A 11 8.32 2.88 -9.80
CA GLN A 11 9.25 2.29 -10.75
C GLN A 11 9.28 3.06 -12.09
N SER A 12 8.11 3.49 -12.56
CA SER A 12 7.97 4.30 -13.77
C SER A 12 8.61 5.68 -13.60
N ALA A 13 8.42 6.34 -12.45
CA ALA A 13 9.06 7.62 -12.14
C ALA A 13 10.59 7.51 -12.16
N GLU A 14 11.15 6.51 -11.46
CA GLU A 14 12.59 6.29 -11.42
C GLU A 14 13.17 5.95 -12.80
N HIS A 15 12.48 5.08 -13.55
CA HIS A 15 12.95 4.67 -14.87
C HIS A 15 13.03 5.88 -15.80
N PHE A 16 12.01 6.74 -15.78
CA PHE A 16 11.99 7.95 -16.59
C PHE A 16 13.03 8.97 -16.14
N ALA A 17 13.24 9.18 -14.84
CA ALA A 17 14.32 10.03 -14.35
C ALA A 17 15.70 9.54 -14.82
N ARG A 18 15.97 8.22 -14.73
CA ARG A 18 17.20 7.61 -15.27
C ARG A 18 17.34 7.81 -16.77
N HIS A 19 16.24 7.68 -17.52
CA HIS A 19 16.24 7.92 -18.97
C HIS A 19 16.59 9.37 -19.32
N LEU A 20 16.04 10.35 -18.58
CA LEU A 20 16.36 11.78 -18.76
C LEU A 20 17.84 12.09 -18.48
N ILE A 21 18.42 11.45 -17.45
CA ILE A 21 19.86 11.59 -17.15
C ILE A 21 20.68 10.99 -18.30
N LYS A 22 20.35 9.77 -18.73
CA LYS A 22 21.15 9.00 -19.69
C LYS A 22 21.12 9.58 -21.10
N GLU A 23 19.94 9.88 -21.62
CA GLU A 23 19.77 10.27 -23.03
C GLU A 23 19.92 11.77 -23.24
N PHE A 24 19.62 12.58 -22.22
CA PHE A 24 19.57 14.04 -22.37
C PHE A 24 20.52 14.78 -21.42
N GLY A 25 21.21 14.09 -20.51
CA GLY A 25 22.16 14.69 -19.58
C GLY A 25 21.51 15.61 -18.53
N TYR A 26 20.20 15.52 -18.33
CA TYR A 26 19.50 16.36 -17.37
C TYR A 26 19.74 15.90 -15.93
N SER A 27 19.77 16.85 -15.00
CA SER A 27 19.72 16.56 -13.58
C SER A 27 18.27 16.25 -13.19
N ALA A 28 17.89 14.98 -13.31
CA ALA A 28 16.55 14.49 -12.97
C ALA A 28 16.55 13.67 -11.68
N TYR A 29 15.48 13.75 -10.91
CA TYR A 29 15.29 12.99 -9.69
C TYR A 29 13.82 12.55 -9.55
N ALA A 30 13.59 11.33 -9.07
CA ALA A 30 12.26 10.85 -8.75
C ALA A 30 12.14 10.76 -7.22
N PRO A 31 11.34 11.64 -6.59
CA PRO A 31 11.10 11.58 -5.15
C PRO A 31 10.38 10.29 -4.75
N HIS A 32 10.77 9.75 -3.60
CA HIS A 32 10.12 8.60 -2.99
C HIS A 32 8.90 9.02 -2.17
N TRP A 33 7.99 8.08 -1.93
CA TRP A 33 6.83 8.36 -1.08
C TRP A 33 7.26 8.77 0.34
N GLY A 34 6.70 9.89 0.82
CA GLY A 34 7.02 10.45 2.13
C GLY A 34 8.37 11.20 2.18
N GLU A 35 9.08 11.30 1.06
CA GLU A 35 10.27 12.14 0.94
C GLU A 35 9.87 13.62 0.81
N ILE A 36 10.53 14.45 1.61
CA ILE A 36 10.42 15.90 1.60
C ILE A 36 11.77 16.43 1.12
N ILE A 37 11.74 17.27 0.09
CA ILE A 37 12.95 17.81 -0.52
C ILE A 37 12.91 19.33 -0.45
N ASP A 38 13.91 19.90 0.22
CA ASP A 38 14.17 21.33 0.18
C ASP A 38 14.71 21.70 -1.21
N LEU A 39 13.99 22.55 -1.94
CA LEU A 39 14.36 22.91 -3.32
C LEU A 39 15.57 23.84 -3.43
N ASP A 40 15.93 24.54 -2.35
CA ASP A 40 17.06 25.46 -2.31
C ASP A 40 18.35 24.71 -1.94
N THR A 41 18.30 23.87 -0.90
CA THR A 41 19.47 23.13 -0.42
C THR A 41 19.62 21.75 -1.05
N MET A 42 18.53 21.22 -1.62
CA MET A 42 18.43 19.85 -2.13
C MET A 42 18.70 18.79 -1.06
N HIS A 43 18.50 19.19 0.19
CA HIS A 43 18.44 18.27 1.30
C HIS A 43 17.13 17.49 1.25
N SER A 44 17.24 16.18 1.48
CA SER A 44 16.12 15.27 1.54
C SER A 44 15.96 14.76 2.97
N GLU A 45 14.73 14.80 3.46
CA GLU A 45 14.30 14.18 4.71
C GLU A 45 13.04 13.37 4.46
N TYR A 46 12.74 12.41 5.33
CA TYR A 46 11.51 11.63 5.24
C TYR A 46 10.55 12.08 6.34
N ALA A 47 9.29 12.32 5.96
CA ALA A 47 8.25 12.70 6.90
C ALA A 47 8.12 11.65 8.01
N SER A 48 8.18 12.09 9.27
CA SER A 48 8.08 11.20 10.45
C SER A 48 6.65 10.70 10.72
N TYR A 49 5.65 11.12 9.92
CA TYR A 49 4.32 10.54 9.95
C TYR A 49 4.34 9.13 9.34
N GLY A 50 4.81 8.17 10.14
CA GLY A 50 4.95 6.76 9.78
C GLY A 50 6.34 6.22 10.12
N GLN A 51 6.61 5.95 11.40
CA GLN A 51 7.63 4.97 11.76
C GLN A 51 7.20 3.60 11.21
N ALA A 52 7.55 3.31 9.95
CA ALA A 52 7.52 1.98 9.34
C ALA A 52 8.36 1.99 8.04
N VAL A 53 9.64 2.34 8.12
CA VAL A 53 10.58 2.14 6.99
C VAL A 53 11.14 0.70 7.00
N GLU A 54 10.52 -0.23 7.73
CA GLU A 54 10.77 -1.68 7.63
C GLU A 54 9.74 -2.43 6.76
N ASP A 55 8.67 -1.78 6.29
CA ASP A 55 7.61 -2.44 5.50
C ASP A 55 7.92 -2.54 3.99
N ARG A 56 9.14 -2.19 3.54
CA ARG A 56 9.51 -2.23 2.11
C ARG A 56 9.60 -3.63 1.51
N PHE A 57 9.46 -4.68 2.32
CA PHE A 57 9.07 -6.03 1.89
C PHE A 57 8.46 -6.70 3.12
N VAL A 58 7.16 -6.53 3.37
CA VAL A 58 6.48 -7.49 4.26
C VAL A 58 6.48 -8.80 3.50
N PRO A 59 7.24 -9.84 3.93
CA PRO A 59 7.24 -11.12 3.23
C PRO A 59 5.80 -11.58 3.06
N VAL A 60 5.48 -12.20 1.92
CA VAL A 60 4.11 -12.68 1.64
C VAL A 60 3.57 -13.48 2.83
N ASP A 61 4.43 -14.25 3.51
CA ASP A 61 4.12 -14.95 4.75
C ASP A 61 3.57 -14.04 5.88
N LYS A 62 4.22 -12.91 6.16
CA LYS A 62 3.75 -11.94 7.17
C LYS A 62 2.45 -11.25 6.74
N GLN A 63 2.26 -11.02 5.44
CA GLN A 63 0.99 -10.47 4.93
C GLN A 63 -0.15 -11.49 5.10
N ILE A 64 0.13 -12.77 4.83
CA ILE A 64 -0.80 -13.89 5.07
C ILE A 64 -1.12 -14.02 6.56
N GLU A 65 -0.13 -13.89 7.45
CA GLU A 65 -0.35 -13.89 8.89
C GLU A 65 -1.24 -12.73 9.35
N SER A 66 -1.00 -11.52 8.84
CA SER A 66 -1.81 -10.33 9.13
C SER A 66 -3.25 -10.49 8.63
N LEU A 67 -3.42 -11.03 7.42
CA LEU A 67 -4.74 -11.33 6.86
C LEU A 67 -5.47 -12.37 7.73
N THR A 68 -4.78 -13.43 8.16
CA THR A 68 -5.33 -14.47 9.04
C THR A 68 -5.80 -13.88 10.37
N SER A 69 -4.98 -13.01 10.98
CA SER A 69 -5.34 -12.31 12.22
C SER A 69 -6.59 -11.44 12.05
N THR A 70 -6.66 -10.70 10.93
CA THR A 70 -7.81 -9.84 10.61
C THR A 70 -9.09 -10.65 10.42
N ILE A 71 -9.02 -11.80 9.74
CA ILE A 71 -10.16 -12.72 9.59
C ILE A 71 -10.62 -13.25 10.95
N ASN A 72 -9.71 -13.62 11.85
CA ASN A 72 -10.05 -14.09 13.19
C ASN A 72 -10.80 -13.01 14.00
N ILE A 73 -10.33 -11.76 13.95
CA ILE A 73 -11.01 -10.63 14.60
C ILE A 73 -12.43 -10.45 14.00
N LEU A 74 -12.58 -10.61 12.69
CA LEU A 74 -13.88 -10.53 12.02
C LEU A 74 -14.83 -11.63 12.50
N MET A 75 -14.33 -12.87 12.65
CA MET A 75 -15.10 -14.00 13.17
C MET A 75 -15.57 -13.77 14.62
N GLU A 76 -14.72 -13.19 15.47
CA GLU A 76 -15.09 -12.83 16.84
C GLU A 76 -16.17 -11.74 16.87
N LYS A 77 -16.01 -10.69 16.06
CA LYS A 77 -16.99 -9.60 15.95
C LYS A 77 -18.33 -10.11 15.40
N TYR A 78 -18.31 -11.00 14.40
CA TYR A 78 -19.50 -11.65 13.88
C TYR A 78 -20.20 -12.49 14.95
N SER A 79 -19.44 -13.32 15.67
CA SER A 79 -19.98 -14.18 16.74
C SER A 79 -20.63 -13.35 17.85
N LYS A 80 -20.05 -12.20 18.19
CA LYS A 80 -20.62 -11.23 19.12
C LYS A 80 -21.90 -10.59 18.56
N ALA A 81 -21.88 -10.08 17.32
CA ALA A 81 -23.04 -9.46 16.68
C ALA A 81 -24.23 -10.44 16.53
N LYS A 82 -23.94 -11.72 16.27
CA LYS A 82 -24.91 -12.82 16.22
C LYS A 82 -25.57 -13.06 17.58
N LYS A 83 -24.79 -13.07 18.67
CA LYS A 83 -25.31 -13.19 20.05
C LYS A 83 -26.18 -11.99 20.45
N GLU A 84 -25.86 -10.80 19.96
CA GLU A 84 -26.56 -9.56 20.27
C GLU A 84 -27.79 -9.28 19.34
N ASN A 85 -28.16 -10.24 18.48
CA ASN A 85 -29.28 -10.16 17.53
C ASN A 85 -29.28 -8.91 16.61
N ARG A 86 -28.09 -8.43 16.23
CA ARG A 86 -27.92 -7.26 15.33
C ARG A 86 -28.07 -7.65 13.86
N LEU A 87 -29.30 -8.00 13.46
CA LEU A 87 -29.63 -8.53 12.12
C LEU A 87 -29.18 -7.65 10.94
N SER A 88 -29.23 -6.31 11.07
CA SER A 88 -28.80 -5.38 10.01
C SER A 88 -27.28 -5.32 9.84
N SER A 89 -26.52 -5.47 10.93
CA SER A 89 -25.05 -5.53 10.89
C SER A 89 -24.54 -6.85 10.32
N ILE A 90 -25.29 -7.94 10.52
CA ILE A 90 -24.96 -9.27 10.00
C ILE A 90 -25.10 -9.31 8.48
N LYS A 91 -26.14 -8.71 7.91
CA LYS A 91 -26.35 -8.71 6.45
C LYS A 91 -25.24 -7.96 5.71
N ARG A 92 -24.91 -6.75 6.15
CA ARG A 92 -23.80 -5.98 5.54
C ARG A 92 -22.47 -6.73 5.62
N LEU A 93 -22.19 -7.32 6.77
CA LEU A 93 -20.99 -8.11 6.96
C LEU A 93 -20.94 -9.34 6.05
N GLN A 94 -22.09 -9.95 5.74
CA GLN A 94 -22.17 -11.06 4.80
C GLN A 94 -21.85 -10.62 3.36
N ASP A 95 -22.33 -9.44 2.95
CA ASP A 95 -22.04 -8.87 1.64
C ASP A 95 -20.54 -8.56 1.51
N ASP A 96 -19.96 -7.88 2.51
CA ASP A 96 -18.52 -7.55 2.55
C ASP A 96 -17.61 -8.82 2.51
N ILE A 97 -18.03 -9.90 3.17
CA ILE A 97 -17.30 -11.19 3.15
C ILE A 97 -17.33 -11.84 1.76
N ASN A 98 -18.44 -11.72 1.04
CA ASN A 98 -18.54 -12.26 -0.31
C ASN A 98 -17.62 -11.51 -1.27
N ASP A 99 -17.59 -10.18 -1.19
CA ASP A 99 -16.69 -9.35 -2.01
C ASP A 99 -15.22 -9.71 -1.73
N ALA A 100 -14.86 -9.86 -0.45
CA ALA A 100 -13.51 -10.29 -0.07
C ALA A 100 -13.17 -11.69 -0.61
N LYS A 101 -14.14 -12.61 -0.60
CA LYS A 101 -13.95 -13.96 -1.16
C LYS A 101 -13.72 -13.92 -2.66
N GLU A 102 -14.45 -13.09 -3.41
CA GLU A 102 -14.26 -12.93 -4.85
C GLU A 102 -12.90 -12.34 -5.18
N MET A 103 -12.47 -11.30 -4.46
CA MET A 103 -11.13 -10.73 -4.60
C MET A 103 -10.02 -11.74 -4.33
N LEU A 104 -10.15 -12.55 -3.27
CA LEU A 104 -9.18 -13.60 -2.96
C LEU A 104 -9.19 -14.72 -4.01
N SER A 105 -10.34 -15.07 -4.57
CA SER A 105 -10.43 -16.08 -5.64
C SER A 105 -9.67 -15.64 -6.89
N MET A 106 -9.80 -14.37 -7.28
CA MET A 106 -9.07 -13.82 -8.43
C MET A 106 -7.55 -13.92 -8.25
N ILE A 107 -7.04 -13.65 -7.03
CA ILE A 107 -5.62 -13.77 -6.72
C ILE A 107 -5.13 -15.23 -6.78
N ILE A 108 -5.96 -16.17 -6.31
CA ILE A 108 -5.64 -17.61 -6.36
C ILE A 108 -5.58 -18.12 -7.80
N ASP A 109 -6.47 -17.63 -8.68
CA ASP A 109 -6.54 -18.06 -10.08
C ASP A 109 -5.38 -17.51 -10.94
N GLU A 110 -4.71 -16.43 -10.48
CA GLU A 110 -3.54 -15.83 -11.14
C GLU A 110 -2.19 -16.46 -10.72
N LEU A 111 -2.19 -17.35 -9.72
CA LEU A 111 -1.02 -18.12 -9.25
C LEU A 111 -0.89 -19.48 -9.93
#